data_AF-A0A7K3Y6K3-F1
#
_entry.id   AF-A0A7K3Y6K3-F1
#
_cell.length_a   1.000
_cell.length_b   1.000
_cell.length_c   1.000
_cell.angle_alpha   90.00
_cell.angle_beta   90.00
_cell.angle_gamma   90.00
#
_symmetry.space_group_name_H-M   'P 1'
#
loop_
_entity.id
_entity.type
_entity.pdbx_description
1 polymer ?
#
loop_
_entity_poly.entity_id
_entity_poly.type
_entity_poly.pdbx_seq_one_letter_code
_entity_poly.pdbx_strand_id
1 'polypeptide(L)' 'MNEILAILFAAIAIIGAVSAHIQHDRFNKIIAVGIIFGGIIPFIVDRGYLDIAILVSLIIPITTIIILQVCRKEKRDDA' A
#
# COMPACT_ATOMS: atom_id res chain seq x y z
N MET A 1 -17.46 12.51 1.51
CA MET A 1 -17.43 11.14 2.08
C MET A 1 -18.24 11.12 3.37
N ASN A 2 -18.93 10.01 3.69
CA ASN A 2 -19.62 9.86 4.99
C ASN A 2 -18.59 9.65 6.12
N GLU A 3 -18.87 10.15 7.31
CA GLU A 3 -17.98 10.08 8.47
C GLU A 3 -17.62 8.64 8.86
N ILE A 4 -18.60 7.72 8.83
CA ILE A 4 -18.38 6.30 9.11
C ILE A 4 -17.38 5.68 8.11
N LEU A 5 -17.51 6.03 6.83
CA LEU A 5 -16.60 5.57 5.76
C LEU A 5 -15.20 6.16 5.94
N ALA A 6 -15.10 7.43 6.31
CA ALA A 6 -13.83 8.07 6.60
C ALA A 6 -13.09 7.37 7.76
N ILE A 7 -13.79 7.11 8.87
CA ILE A 7 -13.20 6.38 10.01
C ILE A 7 -12.73 4.99 9.59
N LEU A 8 -13.54 4.27 8.81
CA LEU A 8 -13.19 2.93 8.32
C LEU A 8 -11.92 2.95 7.46
N PHE A 9 -11.84 3.85 6.48
CA PHE A 9 -10.66 3.94 5.61
C PHE A 9 -9.41 4.40 6.35
N ALA A 10 -9.55 5.31 7.33
CA ALA A 10 -8.45 5.70 8.21
C ALA A 10 -7.96 4.50 9.04
N ALA A 11 -8.88 3.71 9.60
CA ALA A 11 -8.53 2.50 10.35
C ALA A 11 -7.80 1.48 9.47
N ILE A 12 -8.25 1.26 8.22
CA ILE A 12 -7.58 0.39 7.26
C ILE A 12 -6.15 0.86 6.98
N ALA A 13 -5.94 2.16 6.76
CA ALA A 13 -4.61 2.72 6.52
C ALA A 13 -3.67 2.49 7.72
N ILE A 14 -4.18 2.72 8.95
CA ILE A 14 -3.43 2.51 10.19
C ILE A 14 -3.11 1.02 10.38
N ILE A 15 -4.07 0.12 10.17
CA ILE A 15 -3.86 -1.33 10.26
C ILE A 15 -2.79 -1.77 9.26
N GLY A 16 -2.85 -1.28 8.02
CA GLY A 16 -1.82 -1.54 7.01
C GLY A 16 -0.44 -1.09 7.47
N ALA A 17 -0.33 0.11 8.06
CA ALA A 17 0.95 0.66 8.53
C ALA A 17 1.53 -0.16 9.70
N VAL A 18 0.70 -0.51 10.68
CA VAL A 18 1.09 -1.36 11.81
C VAL A 18 1.51 -2.75 11.31
N SER A 19 0.75 -3.31 10.37
CA SER A 19 1.06 -4.63 9.77
C SER A 19 2.40 -4.62 9.03
N ALA A 20 2.68 -3.56 8.26
CA ALA A 20 3.94 -3.40 7.54
C ALA A 20 5.15 -3.30 8.49
N HIS A 21 4.96 -2.75 9.68
CA HIS A 21 6.02 -2.65 10.70
C HIS A 21 6.32 -4.01 11.36
N ILE A 22 5.28 -4.79 11.66
CA ILE A 22 5.42 -6.05 12.42
C ILE A 22 5.95 -7.20 11.55
N GLN A 23 5.56 -7.24 10.28
CA GLN A 23 5.86 -8.38 9.42
C GLN A 23 7.36 -8.45 9.10
N HIS A 24 7.93 -9.65 9.20
CA HIS A 24 9.32 -9.92 8.83
C HIS A 24 9.47 -10.40 7.38
N ASP A 25 8.45 -11.07 6.84
CA ASP A 25 8.45 -11.55 5.46
C ASP A 25 8.23 -10.39 4.47
N ARG A 26 9.03 -10.37 3.41
CA ARG A 26 9.03 -9.29 2.41
C ARG A 26 7.75 -9.25 1.58
N PHE A 27 7.18 -10.41 1.22
CA PHE A 27 5.93 -10.46 0.47
C PHE A 27 4.78 -9.93 1.31
N ASN A 28 4.72 -10.34 2.57
CA ASN A 28 3.69 -9.85 3.47
C ASN A 28 3.80 -8.31 3.60
N LYS A 29 5.01 -7.74 3.75
CA LYS A 29 5.20 -6.28 3.84
C LYS A 29 4.61 -5.54 2.64
N ILE A 30 4.75 -6.10 1.44
CA ILE A 30 4.18 -5.52 0.21
C ILE A 30 2.65 -5.53 0.25
N ILE A 31 2.04 -6.61 0.76
CA ILE A 31 0.59 -6.68 0.95
C ILE A 31 0.14 -5.59 1.94
N ALA A 32 0.88 -5.44 3.05
CA ALA A 32 0.60 -4.40 4.04
C ALA A 32 0.68 -2.99 3.45
N VAL A 33 1.67 -2.72 2.56
CA VAL A 33 1.74 -1.47 1.80
C VAL A 33 0.51 -1.28 0.90
N GLY A 34 0.05 -2.33 0.21
CA GLY A 34 -1.20 -2.28 -0.56
C GLY A 34 -2.41 -1.90 0.28
N ILE A 35 -2.51 -2.42 1.51
CA ILE A 35 -3.58 -2.08 2.46
C ILE A 35 -3.52 -0.60 2.86
N ILE A 36 -2.32 -0.07 3.14
CA ILE A 36 -2.13 1.37 3.44
C ILE A 36 -2.74 2.23 2.34
N PHE A 37 -2.36 1.96 1.10
CA PHE A 37 -2.84 2.73 -0.05
C PHE A 37 -4.34 2.54 -0.31
N GLY A 38 -4.86 1.33 -0.12
CA GLY A 38 -6.30 1.07 -0.18
C GLY A 38 -7.10 1.92 0.80
N GLY A 39 -6.54 2.20 1.99
CA GLY A 39 -7.14 3.12 2.96
C GLY A 39 -6.97 4.60 2.60
N ILE A 40 -5.87 5.00 1.94
CA ILE A 40 -5.59 6.42 1.63
C ILE A 40 -6.32 6.91 0.37
N ILE A 41 -6.46 6.09 -0.67
CA ILE A 41 -7.02 6.50 -1.97
C ILE A 41 -8.40 7.19 -1.84
N PRO A 42 -9.36 6.68 -1.05
CA PRO A 42 -10.66 7.35 -0.89
C PRO A 42 -10.57 8.78 -0.39
N PHE A 43 -9.59 9.11 0.47
CA PHE A 43 -9.37 10.49 0.93
C PHE A 43 -8.80 11.40 -0.16
N ILE A 44 -7.96 10.86 -1.05
CA ILE A 44 -7.43 11.61 -2.20
C ILE A 44 -8.57 11.96 -3.16
N VAL A 45 -9.42 10.97 -3.45
CA VAL A 45 -10.59 11.14 -4.33
C VAL A 45 -11.59 12.11 -3.72
N ASP A 46 -11.88 12.01 -2.42
CA ASP A 46 -12.83 12.90 -1.72
C ASP A 46 -12.38 14.37 -1.74
N ARG A 47 -11.07 14.63 -1.80
CA ARG A 47 -10.50 15.98 -1.93
C ARG A 47 -10.50 16.52 -3.36
N GLY A 48 -10.96 15.75 -4.35
CA GLY A 48 -10.99 16.14 -5.76
C GLY A 48 -9.67 15.94 -6.51
N TYR A 49 -8.68 15.28 -5.91
CA TYR A 49 -7.36 15.07 -6.52
C TYR A 49 -7.31 13.78 -7.37
N LEU A 50 -8.20 13.66 -8.36
CA LEU A 50 -8.34 12.43 -9.13
C LEU A 50 -7.06 12.06 -9.89
N ASP A 51 -6.34 13.04 -10.43
CA ASP A 51 -5.07 12.83 -11.13
C ASP A 51 -4.02 12.16 -10.22
N ILE A 52 -3.97 12.58 -8.96
CA ILE A 52 -3.08 12.01 -7.94
C ILE A 52 -3.52 10.58 -7.62
N ALA A 53 -4.83 10.33 -7.48
CA ALA A 53 -5.34 8.98 -7.22
C ALA A 53 -4.98 8.00 -8.35
N ILE A 54 -5.11 8.44 -9.61
CA ILE A 54 -4.74 7.65 -10.79
C ILE A 54 -3.24 7.37 -10.80
N LEU A 55 -2.42 8.42 -10.60
CA LEU A 55 -0.97 8.31 -10.58
C LEU A 55 -0.52 7.32 -9.48
N VAL A 56 -1.04 7.48 -8.26
CA VAL A 56 -0.73 6.61 -7.13
C VAL A 56 -1.17 5.17 -7.41
N SER A 57 -2.36 4.97 -7.99
CA SER A 57 -2.88 3.65 -8.36
C SER A 57 -2.00 2.94 -9.40
N LEU A 58 -1.22 3.67 -10.20
CA LEU A 58 -0.24 3.09 -11.13
C LEU A 58 1.13 2.87 -10.49
N ILE A 59 1.58 3.81 -9.65
CA ILE A 59 2.88 3.71 -8.96
C ILE A 59 2.93 2.51 -8.01
N ILE A 60 1.87 2.22 -7.27
CA ILE A 60 1.84 1.11 -6.30
C ILE A 60 2.10 -0.27 -6.94
N PRO A 61 1.39 -0.70 -8.01
CA PRO A 61 1.68 -1.99 -8.63
C PRO A 61 3.06 -2.01 -9.31
N ILE A 62 3.51 -0.90 -9.91
CA ILE A 62 4.84 -0.82 -10.53
C ILE A 62 5.93 -1.01 -9.46
N THR A 63 5.85 -0.26 -8.37
CA THR A 63 6.81 -0.38 -7.25
C THR A 63 6.76 -1.77 -6.63
N THR A 64 5.58 -2.37 -6.48
CA THR A 64 5.41 -3.76 -6.04
C THR A 64 6.16 -4.75 -6.94
N ILE A 65 5.99 -4.66 -8.26
CA ILE A 65 6.71 -5.53 -9.21
C ILE A 65 8.23 -5.37 -9.05
N ILE A 66 8.72 -4.13 -8.95
CA ILE A 66 10.15 -3.85 -8.78
C ILE A 66 10.68 -4.45 -7.47
N ILE A 67 9.99 -4.22 -6.35
CA ILE A 67 10.39 -4.75 -5.05
C ILE A 67 10.41 -6.28 -5.07
N LEU A 68 9.41 -6.93 -5.68
CA LEU A 68 9.38 -8.38 -5.84
C LEU A 68 10.57 -8.90 -6.64
N GLN A 69 10.95 -8.21 -7.71
CA GLN A 69 12.12 -8.60 -8.52
C GLN A 69 13.43 -8.45 -7.73
N VAL A 70 13.59 -7.37 -6.97
CA VAL A 70 14.75 -7.14 -6.10
C VAL A 70 14.82 -8.22 -5.01
N CYS A 71 13.71 -8.50 -4.33
CA CYS A 71 13.65 -9.51 -3.27
C CYS A 71 13.97 -10.92 -3.80
N ARG A 72 13.50 -11.24 -5.02
CA ARG A 72 13.82 -12.51 -5.70
C ARG A 72 15.31 -12.65 -6.00
N LYS A 73 15.98 -11.55 -6.37
CA LYS A 73 17.42 -11.56 -6.67
C LYS A 73 18.25 -11.85 -5.42
N GLU A 74 17.96 -11.17 -4.31
CA GLU A 74 18.65 -11.39 -3.03
C GLU A 74 18.56 -12.86 -2.57
N LYS A 75 17.37 -13.48 -2.63
CA LYS A 75 17.21 -14.91 -2.29
C LYS A 75 18.05 -15.85 -3.16
N ARG A 76 18.37 -15.48 -4.41
CA ARG A 76 19.21 -16.28 -5.31
C ARG A 76 20.70 -16.10 -5.02
N ASP A 77 21.10 -14.93 -4.56
CA ASP A 77 22.49 -14.62 -4.23
C ASP A 77 22.89 -15.22 -2.85
N ASP A 78 21.91 -15.50 -1.97
CA ASP A 78 22.07 -16.14 -0.67
C ASP A 78 21.99 -17.69 -0.67
N ALA A 79 21.74 -18.32 -1.83
CA ALA A 79 21.50 -19.76 -1.99
C ALA A 79 22.58 -20.46 -2.84
#